data_AF-A0A1G6L9W2-F1
#
_entry.id   AF-A0A1G6L9W2-F1
#
_cell.length_a   1.000
_cell.length_b   1.000
_cell.length_c   1.000
_cell.angle_alpha   90.00
_cell.angle_beta   90.00
_cell.angle_gamma   90.00
#
_symmetry.space_group_name_H-M   'P 1'
#
loop_
_entity.id
_entity.type
_entity.pdbx_description
1 polymer ?
#
loop_
_entity_poly.entity_id
_entity_poly.type
_entity_poly.pdbx_seq_one_letter_code
_entity_poly.pdbx_strand_id
1 'polypeptide(L)'
;MAGSKYVCPCRHVTEEDIRKAIADGATSFKQVRKATGVGSKCGKCKPAAKKLVKRLLAEQDDAREIRRGGVYRHFKGDYYLVEDVARHSETGEELVIYRKLYGDGSLWARPKELFLSAVDREKYPNAKQRYRFELQDIPSVAGH
;
A
#
# COMPACT_ATOMS: atom_id res chain seq x y z
N MET A 1 31.67 0.45 10.47
CA MET A 1 30.98 -0.72 9.92
C MET A 1 29.81 -1.06 10.84
N ALA A 2 28.58 -0.68 10.50
CA ALA A 2 27.42 -1.00 11.33
C ALA A 2 27.00 -2.44 11.02
N GLY A 3 27.19 -3.36 11.97
CA GLY A 3 26.83 -4.77 11.80
C GLY A 3 25.36 -4.89 11.45
N SER A 4 25.06 -5.50 10.30
CA SER A 4 23.69 -5.75 9.86
C SER A 4 22.98 -6.64 10.87
N LYS A 5 22.15 -6.02 11.72
CA LYS A 5 21.47 -6.67 12.85
C LYS A 5 20.40 -7.61 12.31
N TYR A 6 20.64 -8.92 12.43
CA TYR A 6 19.66 -9.92 12.03
C TYR A 6 18.34 -9.78 12.79
N VAL A 7 17.24 -9.72 12.05
CA VAL A 7 15.87 -9.83 12.59
C VAL A 7 15.58 -11.29 12.97
N CYS A 8 16.09 -12.26 12.20
CA CYS A 8 16.02 -13.68 12.53
C CYS A 8 17.40 -14.34 12.48
N PRO A 9 18.08 -14.50 13.64
CA PRO A 9 19.37 -15.17 13.69
C PRO A 9 19.34 -16.61 13.17
N CYS A 10 18.25 -17.36 13.39
CA CYS A 10 18.17 -18.76 12.95
C CYS A 10 18.16 -18.96 11.43
N ARG A 11 17.77 -17.94 10.68
CA ARG A 11 17.63 -17.97 9.21
C ARG A 11 18.45 -16.88 8.55
N HIS A 12 19.28 -16.18 9.32
CA HIS A 12 20.08 -15.03 8.90
C HIS A 12 19.29 -13.99 8.10
N VAL A 13 18.04 -13.73 8.51
CA VAL A 13 17.19 -12.72 7.85
C VAL A 13 17.42 -11.36 8.48
N THR A 14 17.73 -10.37 7.66
CA THR A 14 17.93 -8.96 8.01
C THR A 14 16.67 -8.13 7.76
N GLU A 15 16.69 -6.86 8.16
CA GLU A 15 15.63 -5.91 7.79
C GLU A 15 15.61 -5.64 6.28
N GLU A 16 16.78 -5.66 5.62
CA GLU A 16 16.92 -5.46 4.18
C GLU A 16 16.26 -6.59 3.38
N ASP A 17 16.42 -7.86 3.80
CA ASP A 17 15.72 -9.00 3.19
C ASP A 17 14.20 -8.86 3.27
N ILE A 18 13.71 -8.31 4.39
CA ILE A 18 12.28 -8.06 4.59
C ILE A 18 11.81 -6.92 3.68
N ARG A 19 12.57 -5.81 3.59
CA ARG A 19 12.28 -4.71 2.65
C ARG A 19 12.22 -5.22 1.22
N LYS A 20 13.20 -6.02 0.80
CA LYS A 20 13.25 -6.63 -0.53
C LYS A 20 12.02 -7.50 -0.78
N ALA A 21 11.67 -8.39 0.15
CA ALA A 21 10.47 -9.23 0.00
C ALA A 21 9.18 -8.39 -0.15
N ILE A 22 9.08 -7.25 0.54
CA ILE A 22 7.95 -6.32 0.43
C ILE A 22 7.96 -5.59 -0.92
N ALA A 23 9.11 -5.12 -1.38
CA ALA A 23 9.29 -4.51 -2.70
C ALA A 23 8.95 -5.49 -3.83
N ASP A 24 9.29 -6.77 -3.66
CA ASP A 24 8.95 -7.87 -4.58
C ASP A 24 7.48 -8.31 -4.48
N GLY A 25 6.65 -7.62 -3.67
CA GLY A 25 5.20 -7.78 -3.65
C GLY A 25 4.62 -8.51 -2.43
N ALA A 26 5.42 -8.83 -1.40
CA ALA A 26 4.86 -9.38 -0.17
C ALA A 26 4.00 -8.32 0.55
N THR A 27 2.74 -8.67 0.83
CA THR A 27 1.72 -7.77 1.40
C THR A 27 1.31 -8.15 2.83
N SER A 28 1.97 -9.15 3.42
CA SER A 28 1.67 -9.64 4.77
C SER A 28 2.86 -10.36 5.40
N PHE A 29 2.87 -10.46 6.73
CA PHE A 29 3.86 -11.27 7.46
C PHE A 29 3.91 -12.72 6.97
N LYS A 30 2.76 -13.31 6.60
CA LYS A 30 2.70 -14.68 6.07
C LYS A 30 3.49 -14.80 4.76
N GLN A 31 3.35 -13.82 3.87
CA GLN A 31 4.08 -13.79 2.60
C GLN A 31 5.56 -13.48 2.81
N VAL A 32 5.92 -12.52 3.68
CA VAL A 32 7.32 -12.25 4.05
C VAL A 32 7.99 -13.49 4.64
N ARG A 33 7.31 -14.21 5.54
CA ARG A 33 7.81 -15.49 6.09
C ARG A 33 8.01 -16.55 5.01
N LYS A 34 7.10 -16.63 4.03
CA LYS A 34 7.25 -17.56 2.90
C LYS A 34 8.47 -17.21 2.04
N ALA A 35 8.68 -15.92 1.76
CA ALA A 35 9.77 -15.45 0.92
C ALA A 35 11.16 -15.53 1.59
N THR A 36 11.26 -15.13 2.86
CA THR A 36 12.56 -14.97 3.57
C THR A 36 12.86 -16.12 4.53
N GLY A 37 11.85 -16.90 4.92
CA GLY A 37 11.97 -17.86 6.02
C GLY A 37 11.96 -17.24 7.42
N VAL A 38 11.71 -15.94 7.59
CA VAL A 38 11.70 -15.29 8.91
C VAL A 38 10.77 -16.02 9.89
N GLY A 39 11.30 -16.43 11.05
CA GLY A 39 10.54 -17.12 12.08
C GLY A 39 10.04 -18.52 11.67
N SER A 40 10.67 -19.18 10.69
CA SER A 40 10.34 -20.55 10.29
C SER A 40 10.93 -21.63 11.20
N LYS A 41 12.04 -21.36 11.91
CA LYS A 41 12.74 -22.31 12.81
C LYS A 41 12.22 -22.24 14.25
N CYS A 42 12.87 -21.50 15.15
CA CYS A 42 12.49 -21.44 16.58
C CYS A 42 11.32 -20.50 16.89
N GLY A 43 10.96 -19.60 15.97
CA GLY A 43 9.83 -18.68 16.11
C GLY A 43 10.01 -17.48 17.05
N LYS A 44 11.12 -17.38 17.81
CA LYS A 44 11.34 -16.30 18.80
C LYS A 44 11.27 -14.88 18.23
N CYS A 45 11.64 -14.70 16.95
CA CYS A 45 11.60 -13.40 16.28
C CYS A 45 10.19 -13.00 15.79
N LYS A 46 9.18 -13.88 15.83
CA LYS A 46 7.86 -13.63 15.21
C LYS A 46 7.19 -12.33 15.71
N PRO A 47 7.17 -11.98 17.00
CA PRO A 47 6.54 -10.74 17.46
C PRO A 47 7.23 -9.49 16.90
N ALA A 48 8.56 -9.42 17.03
CA ALA A 48 9.36 -8.31 16.52
C ALA A 48 9.27 -8.21 14.99
N ALA A 49 9.38 -9.34 14.28
CA ALA A 49 9.29 -9.40 12.83
C ALA A 49 7.89 -8.99 12.33
N LYS A 50 6.79 -9.38 13.01
CA LYS A 50 5.45 -8.91 12.66
C LYS A 50 5.31 -7.40 12.80
N LYS A 51 5.81 -6.81 13.90
CA LYS A 51 5.78 -5.36 14.12
C LYS A 51 6.59 -4.62 13.05
N LEU A 52 7.78 -5.13 12.73
CA LEU A 52 8.64 -4.58 11.68
C LEU A 52 7.96 -4.65 10.30
N VAL A 53 7.44 -5.81 9.90
CA VAL A 53 6.73 -5.96 8.62
C VAL A 53 5.53 -5.02 8.54
N LYS A 54 4.74 -4.88 9.62
CA LYS A 54 3.62 -3.94 9.65
C LYS A 54 4.08 -2.50 9.41
N ARG A 55 5.18 -2.09 10.04
CA ARG A 55 5.76 -0.74 9.86
C ARG A 55 6.29 -0.53 8.44
N LEU A 56 7.09 -1.46 7.92
CA LEU A 56 7.67 -1.36 6.57
C LEU A 56 6.60 -1.36 5.47
N LEU A 57 5.51 -2.12 5.65
CA LEU A 57 4.38 -2.08 4.72
C LEU A 57 3.69 -0.71 4.74
N ALA A 58 3.51 -0.10 5.91
CA ALA A 58 2.96 1.26 6.02
C ALA A 58 3.89 2.28 5.34
N GLU A 59 5.20 2.20 5.61
CA GLU A 59 6.20 3.07 4.96
C GLU A 59 6.20 2.92 3.41
N GLN A 60 6.02 1.70 2.88
CA GLN A 60 5.87 1.48 1.43
C GLN A 60 4.59 2.10 0.88
N ASP A 61 3.50 2.00 1.64
CA ASP A 61 2.19 2.51 1.23
C ASP A 61 2.21 4.05 1.17
N ASP A 62 2.93 4.71 2.07
CA ASP A 62 3.14 6.17 2.09
C ASP A 62 4.01 6.67 0.93
N ALA A 63 4.89 5.83 0.39
CA ALA A 63 5.72 6.14 -0.77
C ALA A 63 4.95 6.10 -2.10
N ARG A 64 3.66 5.76 -2.10
CA ARG A 64 2.85 5.73 -3.33
C ARG A 64 2.57 7.15 -3.81
N GLU A 65 2.81 7.41 -5.09
CA GLU A 65 2.50 8.70 -5.70
C GLU A 65 1.13 8.70 -6.37
N ILE A 66 0.47 9.86 -6.33
CA ILE A 66 -0.79 10.10 -7.02
C ILE A 66 -0.50 10.47 -8.48
N ARG A 67 -1.13 9.76 -9.42
CA ARG A 67 -1.09 10.07 -10.84
C ARG A 67 -2.26 10.98 -11.19
N ARG A 68 -1.96 12.27 -11.46
CA ARG A 68 -2.93 13.20 -12.04
C ARG A 68 -3.43 12.66 -13.38
N GLY A 69 -4.73 12.77 -13.62
CA GLY A 69 -5.41 12.15 -14.77
C GLY A 69 -5.53 10.62 -14.70
N GLY A 70 -5.09 9.99 -13.60
CA GLY A 70 -5.19 8.54 -13.42
C GLY A 70 -6.60 8.10 -13.06
N VAL A 71 -7.03 6.96 -13.59
CA VAL A 71 -8.27 6.29 -13.17
C VAL A 71 -7.96 5.34 -12.02
N TYR A 72 -8.64 5.51 -10.90
CA TYR A 72 -8.49 4.71 -9.70
C TYR A 72 -9.76 3.92 -9.43
N ARG A 73 -9.61 2.65 -9.08
CA ARG A 73 -10.71 1.80 -8.62
C ARG A 73 -10.75 1.80 -7.11
N HIS A 74 -11.91 2.11 -6.54
CA HIS A 74 -12.15 1.94 -5.12
C HIS A 74 -12.35 0.45 -4.79
N PHE A 75 -11.90 -0.01 -3.62
CA PHE A 75 -11.98 -1.44 -3.24
C PHE A 75 -13.41 -2.01 -3.23
N LYS A 76 -14.43 -1.14 -3.18
CA LYS A 76 -15.86 -1.54 -3.28
C LYS A 76 -16.35 -1.77 -4.70
N GLY A 77 -15.63 -1.33 -5.73
CA GLY A 77 -15.95 -1.63 -7.13
C GLY A 77 -15.86 -0.43 -8.06
N ASP A 78 -16.33 0.73 -7.62
CA ASP A 78 -16.50 1.91 -8.49
C ASP A 78 -15.17 2.56 -8.92
N TYR A 79 -15.23 3.29 -10.04
CA TYR A 79 -14.09 3.98 -10.63
C TYR A 79 -14.18 5.50 -10.48
N TYR A 80 -13.01 6.11 -10.35
CA TYR A 80 -12.84 7.53 -10.12
C TYR A 80 -11.67 8.07 -10.92
N LEU A 81 -11.78 9.29 -11.43
CA LEU A 81 -10.69 10.02 -12.06
C LEU A 81 -10.04 10.93 -11.02
N VAL A 82 -8.73 10.83 -10.82
CA VAL A 82 -8.00 11.83 -10.03
C VAL A 82 -7.66 13.00 -10.93
N GLU A 83 -8.20 14.17 -10.63
CA GLU A 83 -7.95 15.39 -11.39
C GLU A 83 -6.67 16.08 -10.91
N ASP A 84 -6.49 16.25 -9.60
CA ASP A 84 -5.32 16.91 -9.04
C ASP A 84 -5.07 16.54 -7.56
N VAL A 85 -3.96 17.03 -6.99
CA VAL A 85 -3.66 17.07 -5.56
C VAL A 85 -3.60 18.54 -5.12
N ALA A 86 -4.51 18.92 -4.23
CA ALA A 86 -4.56 20.25 -3.62
C ALA A 86 -3.89 20.24 -2.24
N ARG A 87 -3.62 21.44 -1.71
CA ARG A 87 -3.14 21.61 -0.33
C ARG A 87 -4.22 22.29 0.50
N HIS A 88 -4.59 21.70 1.62
CA HIS A 88 -5.56 22.27 2.55
C HIS A 88 -4.95 23.55 3.16
N SER A 89 -5.63 24.69 3.00
CA SER A 89 -5.06 26.00 3.33
C SER A 89 -4.79 26.20 4.82
N GLU A 90 -5.59 25.59 5.69
CA GLU A 90 -5.47 25.77 7.14
C GLU A 90 -4.50 24.78 7.79
N THR A 91 -4.40 23.56 7.25
CA THR A 91 -3.63 22.47 7.86
C THR A 91 -2.35 22.14 7.09
N GLY A 92 -2.26 22.57 5.83
CA GLY A 92 -1.15 22.24 4.93
C GLY A 92 -1.17 20.79 4.41
N GLU A 93 -2.19 19.99 4.77
CA GLU A 93 -2.33 18.60 4.36
C GLU A 93 -2.62 18.48 2.87
N GLU A 94 -2.11 17.42 2.23
CA GLU A 94 -2.42 17.13 0.83
C GLU A 94 -3.81 16.47 0.70
N LEU A 95 -4.62 16.98 -0.22
CA LEU A 95 -5.92 16.46 -0.58
C LEU A 95 -5.91 15.97 -2.02
N VAL A 96 -6.42 14.76 -2.25
CA VAL A 96 -6.68 14.26 -3.60
C VAL A 96 -8.04 14.79 -4.05
N ILE A 97 -8.05 15.48 -5.18
CA ILE A 97 -9.25 15.97 -5.86
C ILE A 97 -9.62 14.95 -6.95
N TYR A 98 -10.78 14.33 -6.80
CA TYR A 98 -11.18 13.20 -7.66
C TYR A 98 -12.67 13.22 -7.97
N ARG A 99 -13.02 12.73 -9.16
CA ARG A 99 -14.37 12.70 -9.71
C ARG A 99 -14.88 11.28 -9.81
N LYS A 100 -16.16 11.07 -9.52
CA LYS A 100 -16.85 9.80 -9.84
C LYS A 100 -16.90 9.59 -11.36
N LEU A 101 -16.62 8.37 -11.81
CA LEU A 101 -16.84 7.96 -13.22
C LEU A 101 -18.18 7.22 -13.40
N TYR A 102 -19.14 7.52 -12.53
CA TYR A 102 -20.47 6.93 -12.50
C TYR A 102 -21.48 7.95 -11.97
N GLY A 103 -22.77 7.70 -12.20
CA GLY A 103 -23.84 8.53 -11.70
C GLY A 103 -23.71 9.99 -12.14
N ASP A 104 -23.73 10.91 -11.17
CA ASP A 104 -23.72 12.36 -11.37
C ASP A 104 -22.35 12.96 -11.71
N GLY A 105 -21.28 12.15 -11.66
CA GLY A 105 -19.92 12.65 -11.91
C GLY A 105 -19.46 13.72 -10.91
N SER A 106 -19.95 13.68 -9.66
CA SER A 106 -19.58 14.67 -8.63
C SER A 106 -18.08 14.66 -8.30
N LEU A 107 -17.56 15.84 -7.94
CA LEU A 107 -16.16 16.11 -7.57
C LEU A 107 -16.00 16.12 -6.05
N TRP A 108 -14.96 15.45 -5.55
CA TRP A 108 -14.72 15.21 -4.13
C TRP A 108 -13.27 15.52 -3.76
N ALA A 109 -13.04 15.89 -2.50
CA ALA A 109 -11.71 16.04 -1.91
C ALA A 109 -11.54 15.05 -0.76
N ARG A 110 -10.34 14.47 -0.61
CA ARG A 110 -10.03 13.53 0.48
C ARG A 110 -8.55 13.63 0.88
N PRO A 111 -8.18 13.52 2.17
CA PRO A 111 -6.78 13.43 2.58
C PRO A 111 -6.00 12.36 1.80
N LYS A 112 -4.85 12.75 1.26
CA LYS A 112 -4.00 11.88 0.42
C LYS A 112 -3.59 10.60 1.13
N GLU A 113 -3.22 10.69 2.41
CA GLU A 113 -2.90 9.52 3.24
C GLU A 113 -4.06 8.51 3.27
N LEU A 114 -5.29 8.99 3.48
CA LEU A 114 -6.47 8.13 3.50
C LEU A 114 -6.84 7.59 2.12
N PHE A 115 -6.56 8.34 1.05
CA PHE A 115 -6.78 7.89 -0.32
C PHE A 115 -5.82 6.75 -0.70
N LEU A 116 -4.55 6.89 -0.34
CA LEU A 116 -3.50 5.90 -0.64
C LEU A 116 -3.45 4.73 0.35
N SER A 117 -4.12 4.86 1.51
CA SER A 117 -4.09 3.85 2.56
C SER A 117 -4.53 2.45 2.11
N ALA A 118 -3.97 1.43 2.77
CA ALA A 118 -4.44 0.06 2.68
C ALA A 118 -5.90 -0.07 3.12
N VAL A 119 -6.60 -1.07 2.59
CA VAL A 119 -7.92 -1.46 3.09
C VAL A 119 -7.76 -2.04 4.49
N ASP A 120 -8.59 -1.56 5.42
CA ASP A 120 -8.75 -2.17 6.73
C ASP A 120 -9.35 -3.57 6.57
N ARG A 121 -8.50 -4.60 6.73
CA ARG A 121 -8.91 -6.00 6.60
C ARG A 121 -9.62 -6.56 7.82
N GLU A 122 -9.59 -5.87 8.96
CA GLU A 122 -10.43 -6.25 10.11
C GLU A 122 -11.88 -5.88 9.80
N LYS A 123 -12.09 -4.69 9.24
CA LYS A 123 -13.42 -4.22 8.82
C LYS A 123 -13.90 -4.87 7.51
N TYR A 124 -12.98 -5.12 6.57
CA TYR A 124 -13.29 -5.67 5.24
C TYR A 124 -12.43 -6.90 4.94
N PRO A 125 -12.70 -8.05 5.59
CA PRO A 125 -11.85 -9.25 5.48
C PRO A 125 -11.82 -9.84 4.07
N ASN A 126 -12.90 -9.65 3.29
CA ASN A 126 -13.04 -10.18 1.94
C ASN A 126 -12.63 -9.18 0.84
N ALA A 127 -12.00 -8.07 1.20
CA ALA A 127 -11.52 -7.12 0.21
C ALA A 127 -10.44 -7.77 -0.66
N LYS A 128 -10.72 -7.91 -1.97
CA LYS A 128 -9.78 -8.45 -2.96
C LYS A 128 -8.61 -7.51 -3.21
N GLN A 129 -8.90 -6.21 -3.17
CA GLN A 129 -7.96 -5.11 -3.38
C GLN A 129 -7.11 -4.87 -2.13
N ARG A 130 -5.82 -4.49 -2.28
CA ARG A 130 -4.95 -4.17 -1.13
C ARG A 130 -5.21 -2.76 -0.64
N TYR A 131 -5.34 -1.82 -1.57
CA TYR A 131 -5.48 -0.39 -1.25
C TYR A 131 -6.91 0.09 -1.35
N ARG A 132 -7.24 1.18 -0.67
CA ARG A 132 -8.56 1.82 -0.82
C ARG A 132 -8.81 2.22 -2.27
N PHE A 133 -7.80 2.81 -2.90
CA PHE A 133 -7.80 3.20 -4.30
C PHE A 133 -6.56 2.63 -5.01
N GLU A 134 -6.79 1.89 -6.09
CA GLU A 134 -5.73 1.32 -6.93
C GLU A 134 -5.79 1.92 -8.34
N LEU A 135 -4.66 2.45 -8.82
CA LEU A 135 -4.52 2.96 -10.18
C LEU A 135 -4.80 1.84 -11.17
N GLN A 136 -5.62 2.12 -12.16
CA GLN A 136 -5.96 1.20 -13.24
C GLN A 136 -5.17 1.57 -14.49
N ASP A 137 -4.59 0.57 -15.12
CA ASP A 137 -4.05 0.70 -16.47
C ASP A 137 -5.16 0.36 -17.46
N ILE A 138 -5.52 1.34 -18.30
CA ILE A 138 -6.62 1.23 -19.25
C ILE A 138 -6.02 1.45 -20.65
N PRO A 139 -5.59 0.38 -21.33
CA PRO A 139 -5.02 0.51 -22.66
C PRO A 139 -6.08 0.96 -23.66
N SER A 140 -5.66 1.73 -24.66
CA SER A 140 -6.52 2.01 -25.80
C SER A 140 -6.87 0.72 -26.53
N VAL A 141 -8.15 0.54 -26.85
CA VAL A 141 -8.62 -0.53 -27.74
C VAL A 141 -8.61 -0.12 -29.21
N ALA A 142 -8.58 1.19 -29.49
CA ALA A 142 -8.27 1.70 -30.81
C ALA A 142 -6.76 1.49 -31.01
N GLY A 143 -6.38 0.55 -31.85
CA GLY A 143 -4.98 0.18 -32.10
C GLY A 143 -4.21 1.17 -32.97
N HIS A 144 -4.30 2.46 -32.65
CA HIS A 144 -3.48 3.53 -33.23
C HIS A 144 -2.13 3.66 -32.52
#